data_AF-A0A3D0D3G0-F1
#
_entry.id   AF-A0A3D0D3G0-F1
#
_cell.length_a   1.000
_cell.length_b   1.000
_cell.length_c   1.000
_cell.angle_alpha   90.00
_cell.angle_beta   90.00
_cell.angle_gamma   90.00
#
_symmetry.space_group_name_H-M   'P 1'
#
loop_
_entity.id
_entity.type
_entity.pdbx_description
1 polymer ?
#
loop_
_entity_poly.entity_id
_entity_poly.type
_entity_poly.pdbx_seq_one_letter_code
_entity_poly.pdbx_strand_id
1 'polypeptide(L)'
;MRFVVIVLLILGAHFSLTPFAPAAAGKGWALWPFATDSKPWLSGVGGLPQQPGSALTPALAGVAGLGFLVAALSLFRLVIPADWWSPLVLVSTVASLLLYALYFGPWALLPMAIDAVLLWGMLVQNWSVISLGSS
;
A
#
# COMPACT_ATOMS: atom_id res chain seq x y z
N MET A 1 4.02 -20.74 -0.63
CA MET A 1 4.18 -19.36 -0.06
C MET A 1 3.39 -18.29 -0.81
N ARG A 2 3.04 -18.53 -2.09
CA ARG A 2 2.29 -17.60 -2.94
C ARG A 2 1.07 -16.95 -2.30
N PHE A 3 0.20 -17.72 -1.65
CA PHE A 3 -1.04 -17.19 -1.06
C PHE A 3 -0.78 -16.19 0.08
N VAL A 4 0.26 -16.40 0.88
CA VAL A 4 0.66 -15.45 1.93
C VAL A 4 1.04 -14.12 1.31
N VAL A 5 1.85 -14.14 0.24
CA VAL A 5 2.26 -12.91 -0.47
C VAL A 5 1.06 -12.22 -1.11
N ILE A 6 0.12 -12.98 -1.70
CA ILE A 6 -1.13 -12.41 -2.23
C ILE A 6 -1.90 -11.70 -1.12
N VAL A 7 -2.08 -12.34 0.04
CA VAL A 7 -2.77 -11.72 1.19
C VAL A 7 -2.06 -10.45 1.63
N LEU A 8 -0.73 -10.45 1.73
CA LEU A 8 0.05 -9.25 2.08
C LEU A 8 -0.15 -8.11 1.06
N LEU A 9 -0.14 -8.42 -0.24
CA LEU A 9 -0.38 -7.43 -1.30
C LEU A 9 -1.80 -6.87 -1.25
N ILE A 10 -2.81 -7.73 -1.02
CA ILE A 10 -4.20 -7.29 -0.88
C ILE A 10 -4.39 -6.43 0.37
N LEU A 11 -3.74 -6.78 1.49
CA LEU A 11 -3.76 -5.96 2.69
C LEU A 11 -3.07 -4.61 2.44
N GLY A 12 -1.90 -4.59 1.80
CA GLY A 12 -1.23 -3.35 1.39
C GLY A 12 -2.15 -2.47 0.54
N ALA A 13 -2.81 -3.06 -0.47
CA ALA A 13 -3.78 -2.35 -1.29
C ALA A 13 -4.96 -1.79 -0.48
N HIS A 14 -5.57 -2.63 0.37
CA HIS A 14 -6.68 -2.24 1.24
C HIS A 14 -6.31 -1.03 2.09
N PHE A 15 -5.18 -1.11 2.79
CA PHE A 15 -4.67 -0.05 3.64
C PHE A 15 -4.41 1.24 2.87
N SER A 16 -3.65 1.18 1.78
CA SER A 16 -3.32 2.35 0.96
C SER A 16 -4.54 3.00 0.30
N LEU A 17 -5.63 2.28 0.08
CA LEU A 17 -6.85 2.80 -0.55
C LEU A 17 -7.86 3.37 0.45
N THR A 18 -7.74 3.09 1.75
CA THR A 18 -8.64 3.66 2.78
C THR A 18 -8.71 5.20 2.82
N PRO A 19 -7.71 6.01 2.39
CA PRO A 19 -7.89 7.46 2.21
C PRO A 19 -9.04 7.84 1.26
N PHE A 20 -9.35 7.02 0.26
CA PHE A 20 -10.46 7.30 -0.66
C PHE A 20 -11.83 7.05 -0.03
N ALA A 21 -11.89 6.21 1.00
CA ALA A 21 -13.10 5.89 1.76
C ALA A 21 -12.80 5.93 3.26
N PRO A 22 -12.48 7.10 3.82
CA PRO A 22 -12.02 7.21 5.21
C PRO A 22 -13.17 6.87 6.18
N ALA A 23 -12.81 6.36 7.36
CA ALA A 23 -13.77 6.15 8.43
C ALA A 23 -14.35 7.49 8.93
N ALA A 24 -15.47 7.43 9.66
CA ALA A 24 -15.99 8.63 10.34
C ALA A 24 -14.94 9.22 11.31
N ALA A 25 -15.05 10.51 11.60
CA ALA A 25 -14.09 11.22 12.45
C ALA A 25 -13.90 10.52 13.81
N GLY A 26 -12.65 10.33 14.22
CA GLY A 26 -12.30 9.61 15.45
C GLY A 26 -12.61 8.11 15.44
N LYS A 27 -12.98 7.52 14.29
CA LYS A 27 -13.26 6.07 14.12
C LYS A 27 -12.18 5.34 13.33
N GLY A 28 -11.01 5.93 13.13
CA GLY A 28 -9.85 5.24 12.59
C GLY A 28 -9.40 4.11 13.51
N TRP A 29 -9.06 2.95 12.94
CA TRP A 29 -8.67 1.75 13.69
C TRP A 29 -7.71 0.89 12.87
N ALA A 30 -7.25 -0.23 13.44
CA ALA A 30 -6.18 -1.05 12.87
C ALA A 30 -6.41 -1.49 11.41
N LEU A 31 -7.64 -1.86 11.02
CA LEU A 31 -7.98 -2.23 9.64
C LEU A 31 -8.41 -1.04 8.76
N TRP A 32 -8.53 0.15 9.33
CA TRP A 32 -9.00 1.35 8.65
C TRP A 32 -8.27 2.58 9.19
N PRO A 33 -7.00 2.77 8.79
CA PRO A 33 -6.10 3.70 9.46
C PRO A 33 -6.47 5.17 9.26
N PHE A 34 -7.22 5.49 8.20
CA PHE A 34 -7.66 6.85 7.90
C PHE A 34 -9.09 7.10 8.35
N ALA A 35 -9.31 8.24 8.98
CA ALA A 35 -10.59 8.80 9.33
C ALA A 35 -10.74 10.20 8.71
N THR A 36 -11.95 10.74 8.59
CA THR A 36 -12.17 12.05 7.95
C THR A 36 -11.44 13.22 8.61
N ASP A 37 -11.01 13.06 9.85
CA ASP A 37 -10.21 14.00 10.63
C ASP A 37 -8.69 13.71 10.59
N SER A 38 -8.24 12.70 9.85
CA SER A 38 -6.81 12.43 9.62
C SER A 38 -6.16 13.61 8.91
N LYS A 39 -5.04 14.08 9.47
CA LYS A 39 -4.28 15.21 8.95
C LYS A 39 -2.84 14.80 8.67
N PRO A 40 -2.26 15.24 7.55
CA PRO A 40 -0.83 15.11 7.34
C PRO A 40 -0.08 15.96 8.37
N TRP A 41 1.07 15.51 8.85
CA TRP A 41 1.87 16.28 9.81
C TRP A 41 2.57 17.48 9.14
N LEU A 42 2.89 17.37 7.85
CA LEU A 42 3.46 18.46 7.08
C LEU A 42 2.34 19.44 6.69
N SER A 43 2.44 20.67 7.16
CA SER A 43 1.50 21.74 6.81
C SER A 43 1.63 22.12 5.34
N GLY A 44 0.52 22.22 4.61
CA GLY A 44 0.49 22.75 3.24
C GLY A 44 0.46 21.70 2.12
N VAL A 45 0.51 20.41 2.44
CA VAL A 45 0.46 19.31 1.43
C VAL A 45 -0.98 18.87 1.11
N GLY A 46 -1.97 19.66 1.51
CA GLY A 46 -3.39 19.33 1.41
C GLY A 46 -3.84 18.39 2.55
N GLY A 47 -4.68 17.41 2.20
CA GLY A 47 -5.18 16.43 3.15
C GLY A 47 -5.72 15.19 2.44
N LEU A 48 -6.84 14.63 2.88
CA LEU A 48 -7.45 13.44 2.23
C LEU A 48 -8.00 13.76 0.83
N PRO A 49 -8.21 12.76 -0.05
CA PRO A 49 -8.62 12.95 -1.45
C PRO A 49 -9.80 13.92 -1.69
N GLN A 50 -10.77 13.99 -0.78
CA GLN A 50 -11.93 14.88 -0.88
C GLN A 50 -11.68 16.30 -0.34
N GLN A 51 -10.49 16.59 0.19
CA GLN A 51 -10.13 17.86 0.79
C GLN A 51 -9.41 18.78 -0.23
N PRO A 52 -9.63 20.11 -0.19
CA PRO A 52 -8.97 21.05 -1.11
C PRO A 52 -7.44 20.95 -1.04
N GLY A 53 -6.78 20.98 -2.21
CA GLY A 53 -5.32 20.93 -2.30
C GLY A 53 -4.69 19.54 -2.09
N SER A 54 -5.51 18.49 -1.92
CA SER A 54 -5.07 17.10 -1.76
C SER A 54 -4.65 16.45 -3.09
N ALA A 55 -3.59 16.92 -3.75
CA ALA A 55 -3.07 16.20 -4.92
C ALA A 55 -2.18 15.00 -4.51
N LEU A 56 -1.38 15.17 -3.45
CA LEU A 56 -0.36 14.19 -3.08
C LEU A 56 -0.95 12.91 -2.47
N THR A 57 -1.89 13.03 -1.55
CA THR A 57 -2.52 11.87 -0.88
C THR A 57 -3.16 10.90 -1.88
N PRO A 58 -4.07 11.31 -2.79
CA PRO A 58 -4.65 10.40 -3.77
C PRO A 58 -3.62 9.87 -4.77
N ALA A 59 -2.56 10.63 -5.09
CA ALA A 59 -1.49 10.12 -5.94
C ALA A 59 -0.74 8.97 -5.26
N LEU A 60 -0.27 9.15 -4.01
CA LEU A 60 0.42 8.11 -3.25
C LEU A 60 -0.50 6.91 -2.97
N ALA A 61 -1.72 7.16 -2.51
CA ALA A 61 -2.74 6.15 -2.22
C ALA A 61 -3.11 5.35 -3.47
N GLY A 62 -3.31 6.03 -4.60
CA GLY A 62 -3.65 5.41 -5.88
C GLY A 62 -2.51 4.56 -6.44
N VAL A 63 -1.28 5.09 -6.45
CA VAL A 63 -0.10 4.37 -6.93
C VAL A 63 0.18 3.14 -6.07
N ALA A 64 0.15 3.28 -4.74
CA ALA A 64 0.33 2.17 -3.82
C ALA A 64 -0.77 1.13 -3.99
N GLY A 65 -2.04 1.55 -3.86
CA GLY A 65 -3.20 0.69 -3.90
C GLY A 65 -3.33 -0.09 -5.20
N LEU A 66 -3.34 0.61 -6.34
CA LEU A 66 -3.47 -0.02 -7.64
C LEU A 66 -2.25 -0.89 -7.96
N GLY A 67 -1.03 -0.41 -7.68
CA GLY A 67 0.16 -1.19 -7.96
C GLY A 67 0.23 -2.49 -7.14
N PHE A 68 -0.23 -2.48 -5.87
CA PHE A 68 -0.36 -3.71 -5.07
C PHE A 68 -1.41 -4.67 -5.63
N LEU A 69 -2.55 -4.17 -6.08
CA LEU A 69 -3.57 -5.01 -6.74
C LEU A 69 -3.02 -5.65 -8.02
N VAL A 70 -2.34 -4.86 -8.85
CA VAL A 70 -1.71 -5.34 -10.10
C VAL A 70 -0.61 -6.36 -9.78
N ALA A 71 0.20 -6.13 -8.74
CA ALA A 71 1.21 -7.09 -8.28
C ALA A 71 0.58 -8.40 -7.77
N ALA A 72 -0.56 -8.33 -7.07
CA ALA A 72 -1.27 -9.54 -6.63
C ALA A 72 -1.81 -10.33 -7.84
N LEU A 73 -2.38 -9.63 -8.83
CA LEU A 73 -2.89 -10.24 -10.06
C LEU A 73 -1.80 -10.86 -10.92
N SER A 74 -0.59 -10.27 -10.97
CA SER A 74 0.50 -10.81 -11.79
C SER A 74 1.03 -12.14 -11.27
N LEU A 75 0.84 -12.47 -9.98
CA LEU A 75 1.12 -13.81 -9.45
C LEU A 75 0.25 -14.90 -10.07
N PHE A 76 -0.90 -14.57 -10.68
CA PHE A 76 -1.75 -15.50 -11.42
C PHE A 76 -1.35 -15.70 -12.88
N ARG A 77 -0.37 -14.94 -13.39
CA ARG A 77 0.14 -15.03 -14.77
C ARG A 77 -0.94 -14.93 -15.87
N LEU A 78 -2.07 -14.31 -15.57
CA LEU A 78 -3.20 -14.23 -16.51
C LEU A 78 -2.94 -13.21 -17.63
N VAL A 79 -2.40 -12.03 -17.29
CA VAL A 79 -2.26 -10.90 -18.24
C VAL A 79 -0.97 -10.10 -18.03
N ILE A 80 -0.44 -10.05 -16.80
CA ILE A 80 0.66 -9.14 -16.46
C ILE A 80 2.01 -9.87 -16.57
N PRO A 81 3.02 -9.29 -17.24
CA PRO A 81 4.35 -9.88 -17.35
C PRO A 81 4.99 -10.16 -15.98
N ALA A 82 5.69 -11.29 -15.86
CA ALA A 82 6.31 -11.71 -14.60
C ALA A 82 7.36 -10.69 -14.10
N ASP A 83 8.09 -10.07 -15.02
CA ASP A 83 9.17 -9.12 -14.72
C ASP A 83 8.65 -7.79 -14.15
N TRP A 84 7.34 -7.52 -14.27
CA TRP A 84 6.72 -6.32 -13.72
C TRP A 84 6.46 -6.44 -12.22
N TRP A 85 6.45 -7.64 -11.66
CA TRP A 85 6.07 -7.85 -10.26
C TRP A 85 7.01 -7.09 -9.30
N SER A 86 8.33 -7.25 -9.44
CA SER A 86 9.30 -6.58 -8.57
C SER A 86 9.22 -5.05 -8.63
N PRO A 87 9.22 -4.39 -9.81
CA PRO A 87 9.06 -2.94 -9.86
C PRO A 87 7.70 -2.47 -9.34
N LEU A 88 6.61 -3.24 -9.56
CA LEU A 88 5.30 -2.92 -8.98
C LEU A 88 5.34 -2.94 -7.45
N VAL A 89 5.88 -4.01 -6.85
CA VAL A 89 6.02 -4.12 -5.39
C VAL A 89 6.88 -2.99 -4.84
N LEU A 90 8.01 -2.69 -5.48
CA LEU A 90 8.90 -1.61 -5.04
C LEU A 90 8.23 -0.23 -5.09
N VAL A 91 7.61 0.12 -6.22
CA VAL A 91 6.94 1.43 -6.38
C VAL A 91 5.77 1.54 -5.42
N SER A 92 4.97 0.49 -5.26
CA SER A 92 3.82 0.50 -4.35
C SER A 92 4.22 0.58 -2.89
N THR A 93 5.23 -0.17 -2.45
CA THR A 93 5.75 -0.09 -1.08
C THR A 93 6.35 1.28 -0.78
N VAL A 94 7.14 1.86 -1.70
CA VAL A 94 7.67 3.22 -1.53
C VAL A 94 6.54 4.25 -1.44
N ALA A 95 5.54 4.19 -2.32
CA ALA A 95 4.40 5.10 -2.28
C ALA A 95 3.58 4.94 -0.98
N SER A 96 3.37 3.70 -0.53
CA SER A 96 2.68 3.39 0.73
C SER A 96 3.45 3.91 1.94
N LEU A 97 4.76 3.66 2.02
CA LEU A 97 5.62 4.17 3.09
C LEU A 97 5.62 5.69 3.14
N LEU A 98 5.67 6.37 1.99
CA LEU A 98 5.56 7.84 1.93
C LEU A 98 4.19 8.34 2.40
N LEU A 99 3.11 7.65 2.02
CA LEU A 99 1.75 7.96 2.47
C LEU A 99 1.65 7.84 4.01
N TYR A 100 2.15 6.75 4.58
CA TYR A 100 2.10 6.52 6.03
C TYR A 100 3.08 7.37 6.82
N ALA A 101 4.22 7.74 6.23
CA ALA A 101 5.11 8.74 6.79
C ALA A 101 4.44 10.12 6.84
N LEU A 102 3.62 10.47 5.84
CA LEU A 102 2.91 11.75 5.79
C LEU A 102 1.80 11.87 6.85
N TYR A 103 1.14 10.77 7.22
CA TYR A 103 0.02 10.72 8.17
C TYR A 103 0.38 10.02 9.49
N PHE A 104 1.67 9.99 9.83
CA PHE A 104 2.25 9.20 10.91
C PHE A 104 1.36 9.13 12.16
N GLY A 105 1.04 7.90 12.60
CA GLY A 105 0.17 7.63 13.74
C GLY A 105 0.17 6.15 14.12
N PRO A 106 -0.51 5.77 15.22
CA PRO A 106 -0.48 4.39 15.72
C PRO A 106 -0.89 3.33 14.70
N TRP A 107 -1.88 3.66 13.86
CA TRP A 107 -2.42 2.75 12.84
C TRP A 107 -1.56 2.66 11.57
N ALA A 108 -0.54 3.49 11.43
CA ALA A 108 0.41 3.43 10.31
C ALA A 108 1.40 2.25 10.45
N LEU A 109 1.61 1.75 11.67
CA LEU A 109 2.61 0.72 11.96
C LEU A 109 2.33 -0.61 11.24
N LEU A 110 1.07 -1.03 11.20
CA LEU A 110 0.69 -2.30 10.57
C LEU A 110 0.90 -2.28 9.05
N PRO A 111 0.41 -1.27 8.29
CA PRO A 111 0.74 -1.11 6.87
C PRO A 111 2.26 -1.04 6.61
N MET A 112 3.00 -0.26 7.40
CA MET A 112 4.46 -0.15 7.24
C MET A 112 5.19 -1.47 7.52
N ALA A 113 4.71 -2.28 8.46
CA ALA A 113 5.26 -3.61 8.71
C ALA A 113 5.02 -4.57 7.54
N ILE A 114 3.85 -4.50 6.90
CA ILE A 114 3.55 -5.26 5.68
C ILE A 114 4.49 -4.84 4.55
N ASP A 115 4.68 -3.53 4.35
CA ASP A 115 5.62 -3.00 3.36
C ASP A 115 7.04 -3.50 3.60
N ALA A 116 7.49 -3.51 4.87
CA ALA A 116 8.80 -4.02 5.26
C ALA A 116 8.95 -5.52 4.96
N VAL A 117 7.92 -6.34 5.21
CA VAL A 117 7.92 -7.78 4.88
C VAL A 117 7.98 -8.00 3.37
N LEU A 118 7.21 -7.22 2.59
CA LEU A 118 7.21 -7.31 1.13
C LEU A 118 8.58 -6.91 0.55
N LEU A 119 9.18 -5.82 1.03
CA LEU A 119 10.53 -5.39 0.63
C LEU A 119 11.59 -6.39 1.03
N TRP A 120 11.54 -6.93 2.25
CA TRP A 120 12.45 -7.99 2.70
C TRP A 120 12.33 -9.24 1.82
N GLY A 121 11.10 -9.68 1.55
CA GLY A 121 10.83 -10.82 0.68
C GLY A 121 11.39 -10.62 -0.73
N MET A 122 11.16 -9.44 -1.31
CA MET A 122 11.66 -9.08 -2.64
C MET A 122 13.19 -8.99 -2.67
N LEU A 123 13.81 -8.22 -1.78
CA LEU A 123 15.24 -7.86 -1.84
C LEU A 123 16.16 -8.93 -1.27
N VAL A 124 15.74 -9.61 -0.20
CA VAL A 124 16.60 -10.54 0.54
C VAL A 124 16.24 -11.99 0.23
N GLN A 125 14.94 -12.31 0.16
CA GLN A 125 14.48 -13.66 -0.18
C GLN A 125 14.31 -13.88 -1.69
N ASN A 126 14.59 -12.86 -2.52
CA ASN A 126 14.47 -12.92 -3.97
C ASN A 126 13.09 -13.43 -4.43
N TRP A 127 12.03 -13.00 -3.75
CA TRP A 127 10.66 -13.29 -4.17
C TRP A 127 10.41 -12.73 -5.56
N SER A 128 9.82 -13.56 -6.41
CA SER A 128 9.42 -13.24 -7.77
C SER A 128 8.23 -14.12 -8.16
N VAL A 129 7.58 -13.81 -9.28
CA VAL A 129 6.48 -14.63 -9.81
C VAL A 129 6.92 -16.08 -10.08
N ILE A 130 8.20 -16.30 -10.37
CA ILE A 130 8.75 -17.63 -10.63
C ILE A 130 8.96 -18.37 -9.30
N SER A 131 9.69 -17.78 -8.35
CA SER A 131 10.02 -18.43 -7.07
C SER A 131 8.79 -18.68 -6.19
N LEU A 132 7.82 -17.76 -6.20
CA LEU A 132 6.57 -17.93 -5.46
C LEU A 132 5.64 -18.94 -6.13
N GLY A 133 5.70 -19.08 -7.46
CA GLY A 133 4.87 -20.02 -8.21
C GLY A 133 5.22 -21.49 -7.96
N SER A 134 6.45 -21.78 -7.52
CA SER A 134 6.93 -23.13 -7.20
C SER A 134 6.74 -23.53 -5.72
N SER A 135 6.05 -22.72 -4.92
CA SER A 135 5.95 -22.83 -3.45
C SER A 135 4.52 -22.88 -2.92
#